data_AF-A0A1W1CWM9-F1
#
_entry.id   AF-A0A1W1CWM9-F1
#
_cell.length_a   1.000
_cell.length_b   1.000
_cell.length_c   1.000
_cell.angle_alpha   90.00
_cell.angle_beta   90.00
_cell.angle_gamma   90.00
#
_symmetry.space_group_name_H-M   'P 1'
#
loop_
_entity.id
_entity.type
_entity.pdbx_description
1 polymer ?
#
loop_
_entity_poly.entity_id
_entity_poly.type
_entity_poly.pdbx_seq_one_letter_code
_entity_poly.pdbx_strand_id
1 'polypeptide(L)'
;MIKNNKEILECEIFLSAVKHKVKEEEISYFDAMQFVAMMQGSKIMKWVSTATSKYEEATYKVTELFKQANVDECALASMGTLWHGENFEGSSAYIESSEEEIILDSLYFILKYAESSQPLEDALFANKSICGDHERREVLIRKVFV
;
A
#
# COMPACT_ATOMS: atom_id res chain seq x y z
N MET A 1 9.35 -22.70 -12.49
CA MET A 1 7.92 -22.28 -12.50
C MET A 1 7.90 -20.78 -12.75
N ILE A 2 7.33 -20.33 -13.86
CA ILE A 2 7.12 -18.89 -14.09
C ILE A 2 5.97 -18.49 -13.17
N LYS A 3 6.25 -17.86 -12.02
CA LYS A 3 5.21 -17.27 -11.16
C LYS A 3 4.41 -16.31 -12.04
N ASN A 4 3.10 -16.52 -12.08
CA ASN A 4 2.19 -15.87 -13.02
C ASN A 4 2.07 -14.38 -12.61
N ASN A 5 2.89 -13.51 -13.22
CA ASN A 5 3.07 -12.08 -12.85
C ASN A 5 1.86 -11.18 -13.24
N LYS A 6 0.68 -11.78 -13.36
CA LYS A 6 -0.54 -11.13 -13.88
C LYS A 6 -1.06 -10.08 -12.91
N GLU A 7 -1.04 -10.37 -11.60
CA GLU A 7 -1.61 -9.48 -10.58
C GLU A 7 -0.80 -8.19 -10.43
N ILE A 8 0.52 -8.32 -10.46
CA ILE A 8 1.43 -7.17 -10.47
C ILE A 8 1.24 -6.38 -11.75
N LEU A 9 1.16 -7.02 -12.93
CA LEU A 9 0.92 -6.30 -14.17
C LEU A 9 -0.41 -5.53 -14.14
N GLU A 10 -1.48 -6.14 -13.62
CA GLU A 10 -2.77 -5.47 -13.40
C GLU A 10 -2.61 -4.27 -12.45
N CYS A 11 -1.88 -4.44 -11.34
CA CYS A 11 -1.58 -3.36 -10.41
C CYS A 11 -0.76 -2.24 -11.07
N GLU A 12 0.25 -2.56 -11.88
CA GLU A 12 1.08 -1.56 -12.56
C GLU A 12 0.28 -0.71 -13.55
N ILE A 13 -0.65 -1.33 -14.28
CA ILE A 13 -1.59 -0.63 -15.18
C ILE A 13 -2.51 0.29 -14.36
N PHE A 14 -3.04 -0.21 -13.24
CA PHE A 14 -3.80 0.57 -12.28
C PHE A 14 -3.02 1.79 -11.77
N LEU A 15 -1.81 1.61 -11.24
CA LEU A 15 -0.98 2.68 -10.70
C LEU A 15 -0.58 3.72 -11.75
N SER A 16 -0.36 3.30 -12.99
CA SER A 16 -0.08 4.23 -14.10
C SER A 16 -1.27 5.14 -14.40
N ALA A 17 -2.50 4.61 -14.33
CA ALA A 17 -3.71 5.40 -14.49
C ALA A 17 -3.97 6.31 -13.28
N VAL A 18 -3.66 5.86 -12.06
CA VAL A 18 -3.71 6.71 -10.84
C VAL A 18 -2.74 7.88 -10.99
N LYS A 19 -1.49 7.63 -11.38
CA LYS A 19 -0.49 8.68 -11.63
C LYS A 19 -1.01 9.72 -12.64
N HIS A 20 -1.61 9.29 -13.74
CA HIS A 20 -2.19 10.21 -14.73
C HIS A 20 -3.27 11.10 -14.11
N LYS A 21 -4.21 10.52 -13.36
CA LYS A 21 -5.27 11.27 -12.65
C LYS A 21 -4.69 12.32 -11.68
N VAL A 22 -3.65 11.95 -10.94
CA VAL A 22 -3.01 12.88 -10.00
C VAL A 22 -2.26 14.00 -10.73
N LYS A 23 -1.42 13.66 -11.72
CA LYS A 23 -0.52 14.65 -12.36
C LYS A 23 -1.23 15.55 -13.37
N GLU A 24 -2.16 15.00 -14.15
CA GLU A 24 -2.78 15.73 -15.27
C GLU A 24 -4.15 16.30 -14.92
N GLU A 25 -4.84 15.72 -13.93
CA GLU A 25 -6.20 16.12 -13.55
C GLU A 25 -6.27 16.72 -12.13
N GLU A 26 -5.13 16.84 -11.45
CA GLU A 26 -4.98 17.45 -10.11
C GLU A 26 -5.93 16.84 -9.05
N ILE A 27 -6.21 15.53 -9.19
CA ILE A 27 -7.04 14.78 -8.25
C ILE A 27 -6.15 14.26 -7.10
N SER A 28 -6.69 14.24 -5.87
CA SER A 28 -5.99 13.66 -4.71
C SER A 28 -5.62 12.19 -4.96
N TYR A 29 -4.55 11.69 -4.33
CA TYR A 29 -4.15 10.28 -4.47
C TYR A 29 -5.27 9.32 -4.04
N PHE A 30 -5.98 9.67 -2.96
CA PHE A 30 -7.12 8.90 -2.45
C PHE A 30 -8.24 8.79 -3.50
N ASP A 31 -8.69 9.93 -4.02
CA ASP A 31 -9.78 9.97 -4.99
C ASP A 31 -9.37 9.29 -6.30
N ALA A 32 -8.14 9.53 -6.76
CA ALA A 32 -7.60 8.91 -7.96
C ALA A 32 -7.59 7.37 -7.86
N MET A 33 -7.16 6.81 -6.72
CA MET A 33 -7.20 5.36 -6.50
C MET A 33 -8.64 4.82 -6.54
N GLN A 34 -9.57 5.48 -5.87
CA GLN A 34 -10.98 5.06 -5.84
C GLN A 34 -11.60 5.10 -7.24
N PHE A 35 -11.42 6.21 -7.97
CA PHE A 35 -11.95 6.37 -9.32
C PHE A 35 -11.40 5.33 -10.29
N VAL A 36 -10.09 5.14 -10.32
CA VAL A 36 -9.47 4.18 -11.25
C VAL A 36 -9.87 2.74 -10.88
N ALA A 37 -9.96 2.42 -9.59
CA ALA A 37 -10.34 1.08 -9.14
C ALA A 37 -11.76 0.70 -9.58
N MET A 38 -12.70 1.65 -9.48
CA MET A 38 -14.07 1.47 -9.96
C MET A 38 -14.13 1.11 -11.45
N MET A 39 -13.20 1.64 -12.25
CA MET A 39 -13.17 1.39 -13.71
C MET A 39 -12.48 0.07 -14.08
N GLN A 40 -11.59 -0.47 -13.22
CA GLN A 40 -10.77 -1.65 -13.54
C GLN A 40 -11.30 -2.97 -12.97
N GLY A 41 -12.31 -2.93 -12.11
CA GLY A 41 -13.10 -4.11 -11.72
C GLY A 41 -12.93 -4.54 -10.27
N SER A 42 -13.67 -5.59 -9.90
CA SER A 42 -13.90 -5.98 -8.50
C SER A 42 -12.64 -6.34 -7.71
N LYS A 43 -11.64 -6.93 -8.37
CA LYS A 43 -10.37 -7.31 -7.73
C LYS A 43 -9.55 -6.11 -7.31
N ILE A 44 -9.35 -5.14 -8.22
CA ILE A 44 -8.67 -3.88 -7.90
C ILE A 44 -9.44 -3.12 -6.83
N MET A 45 -10.77 -3.06 -6.93
CA MET A 45 -11.60 -2.44 -5.89
C MET A 45 -11.42 -3.10 -4.52
N LYS A 46 -11.26 -4.43 -4.45
CA LYS A 46 -10.98 -5.12 -3.19
C LYS A 46 -9.63 -4.65 -2.61
N TRP A 47 -8.58 -4.60 -3.43
CA TRP A 47 -7.26 -4.13 -2.96
C TRP A 47 -7.29 -2.70 -2.46
N VAL A 48 -7.89 -1.79 -3.24
CA VAL A 48 -8.01 -0.39 -2.85
C VAL A 48 -8.88 -0.23 -1.60
N SER A 49 -10.00 -0.94 -1.50
CA SER A 49 -10.85 -0.91 -0.30
C SER A 49 -10.10 -1.36 0.95
N THR A 50 -9.35 -2.46 0.88
CA THR A 50 -8.52 -2.94 2.00
C THR A 50 -7.45 -1.92 2.38
N ALA A 51 -6.68 -1.41 1.42
CA ALA A 51 -5.62 -0.44 1.68
C ALA A 51 -6.16 0.88 2.21
N THR A 52 -7.27 1.39 1.67
CA THR A 52 -7.94 2.62 2.10
C THR A 52 -8.46 2.49 3.53
N SER A 53 -9.16 1.41 3.84
CA SER A 53 -9.65 1.15 5.20
C SER A 53 -8.49 1.14 6.20
N LYS A 54 -7.35 0.56 5.83
CA LYS A 54 -6.17 0.54 6.70
C LYS A 54 -5.47 1.89 6.81
N TYR A 55 -5.37 2.64 5.71
CA TYR A 55 -4.87 4.00 5.70
C TYR A 55 -5.68 4.89 6.64
N GLU A 56 -7.00 4.83 6.54
CA GLU A 56 -7.92 5.55 7.43
C GLU A 56 -7.70 5.15 8.90
N GLU A 57 -7.64 3.85 9.16
CA GLU A 57 -7.38 3.35 10.51
C GLU A 57 -6.02 3.84 11.05
N ALA A 58 -4.99 3.92 10.20
CA ALA A 58 -3.65 4.33 10.59
C ALA A 58 -3.45 5.86 10.71
N THR A 59 -4.40 6.68 10.25
CA THR A 59 -4.27 8.15 10.20
C THR A 59 -5.27 8.87 11.10
N TYR A 60 -6.41 8.25 11.43
CA TYR A 60 -7.38 8.83 12.35
C TYR A 60 -6.97 8.67 13.81
N LYS A 61 -6.76 9.80 14.52
CA LYS A 61 -6.25 9.85 15.90
C LYS A 61 -7.02 9.05 16.95
N VAL A 62 -8.27 8.71 16.65
CA VAL A 62 -9.18 8.02 17.57
C VAL A 62 -9.00 6.50 17.56
N THR A 63 -8.37 5.94 16.53
CA THR A 63 -8.24 4.50 16.35
C THR A 63 -7.12 3.91 17.22
N GLU A 64 -7.21 2.62 17.49
CA GLU A 64 -6.16 1.91 18.24
C GLU A 64 -4.89 1.73 17.41
N LEU A 65 -5.02 1.56 16.09
CA LEU A 65 -3.87 1.44 15.19
C LEU A 65 -3.03 2.72 15.15
N PHE A 66 -3.67 3.90 15.07
CA PHE A 66 -2.96 5.18 15.10
C PHE A 66 -2.11 5.37 16.37
N LYS A 67 -2.57 4.82 17.50
CA LYS A 67 -1.90 4.93 18.81
C LYS A 67 -0.69 4.01 18.94
N GLN A 68 -0.48 3.08 18.01
CA GLN A 68 0.67 2.17 18.04
C GLN A 68 1.96 2.93 17.70
N ALA A 69 3.04 2.63 18.44
CA ALA A 69 4.35 3.21 18.16
C ALA A 69 4.91 2.77 16.79
N ASN A 70 4.54 1.58 16.34
CA ASN A 70 4.90 0.96 15.05
C ASN A 70 3.67 0.85 14.13
N VAL A 71 2.95 1.96 13.95
CA VAL A 71 1.69 2.03 13.21
C VAL A 71 1.74 1.40 11.81
N ASP A 72 2.82 1.60 11.04
CA ASP A 72 2.94 1.03 9.69
C ASP A 72 3.09 -0.49 9.75
N GLU A 73 3.93 -1.00 10.65
CA GLU A 73 4.17 -2.43 10.79
C GLU A 73 2.90 -3.16 11.22
N CYS A 74 2.17 -2.60 12.19
CA CYS A 74 0.86 -3.09 12.60
C CYS A 74 -0.16 -3.03 11.45
N ALA A 75 -0.08 -1.99 10.61
CA ALA A 75 -0.98 -1.84 9.48
C ALA A 75 -0.78 -2.92 8.43
N LEU A 76 0.46 -3.14 8.00
CA LEU A 76 0.83 -4.16 7.03
C LEU A 76 0.49 -5.56 7.56
N ALA A 77 0.85 -5.84 8.81
CA ALA A 77 0.56 -7.13 9.44
C ALA A 77 -0.94 -7.45 9.45
N SER A 78 -1.80 -6.45 9.71
CA SER A 78 -3.25 -6.59 9.77
C SER A 78 -3.98 -6.55 8.43
N MET A 79 -3.32 -6.11 7.35
CA MET A 79 -3.81 -6.32 5.98
C MET A 79 -3.41 -7.70 5.44
N GLY A 80 -2.24 -8.19 5.84
CA GLY A 80 -1.75 -9.52 5.52
C GLY A 80 -2.50 -10.62 6.27
N THR A 81 -2.23 -11.86 5.88
CA THR A 81 -2.86 -13.05 6.50
C THR A 81 -2.30 -13.41 7.88
N LEU A 82 -1.31 -12.66 8.39
CA LEU A 82 -0.51 -13.00 9.58
C LEU A 82 -1.01 -12.36 10.89
N TRP A 83 -2.06 -11.53 10.86
CA TRP A 83 -2.58 -10.89 12.08
C TRP A 83 -3.57 -11.79 12.83
N HIS A 84 -3.11 -12.33 13.97
CA HIS A 84 -3.92 -13.12 14.90
C HIS A 84 -4.32 -12.36 16.19
N GLY A 85 -4.22 -11.02 16.20
CA GLY A 85 -4.76 -10.20 17.30
C GLY A 85 -3.93 -10.14 18.57
N GLU A 86 -2.71 -10.70 18.59
CA GLU A 86 -1.76 -10.55 19.69
C GLU A 86 -0.37 -10.21 19.13
N ASN A 87 0.34 -9.29 19.81
CA ASN A 87 1.71 -8.81 19.59
C ASN A 87 2.40 -9.31 18.30
N PHE A 88 2.51 -8.42 17.30
CA PHE A 88 3.34 -8.67 16.14
C PHE A 88 4.82 -8.72 16.57
N GLU A 89 5.32 -9.92 16.83
CA GLU A 89 6.77 -10.16 16.84
C GLU A 89 7.22 -10.16 15.38
N GLY A 90 7.78 -9.01 14.97
CA GLY A 90 8.26 -8.68 13.63
C GLY A 90 8.46 -9.88 12.71
N SER A 91 7.68 -9.96 11.63
CA SER A 91 7.81 -11.07 10.68
C SER A 91 9.27 -11.16 10.22
N SER A 92 9.87 -12.34 10.37
CA SER A 92 11.26 -12.55 9.97
C SER A 92 11.41 -12.16 8.50
N ALA A 93 12.48 -11.44 8.15
CA ALA A 93 12.79 -10.97 6.80
C ALA A 93 12.82 -12.07 5.70
N TYR A 94 12.64 -13.34 6.09
CA TYR A 94 12.67 -14.53 5.24
C TYR A 94 11.30 -15.07 4.85
N ILE A 95 10.20 -14.40 5.20
CA ILE A 95 8.86 -14.81 4.76
C ILE A 95 8.59 -14.14 3.41
N GLU A 96 8.51 -14.94 2.34
CA GLU A 96 8.10 -14.44 1.02
C GLU A 96 6.71 -13.81 1.14
N SER A 97 6.61 -12.49 0.91
CA SER A 97 5.33 -11.81 0.78
C SER A 97 4.59 -12.32 -0.46
N SER A 98 3.30 -12.57 -0.32
CA SER A 98 2.44 -12.85 -1.46
C SER A 98 2.31 -11.62 -2.38
N GLU A 99 1.91 -11.86 -3.63
CA GLU A 99 1.66 -10.79 -4.61
C GLU A 99 0.60 -9.79 -4.11
N GLU A 100 -0.48 -10.30 -3.49
CA GLU A 100 -1.52 -9.48 -2.89
C GLU A 100 -0.99 -8.64 -1.73
N GLU A 101 -0.14 -9.18 -0.85
CA GLU A 101 0.49 -8.42 0.24
C GLU A 101 1.38 -7.29 -0.29
N ILE A 102 2.24 -7.58 -1.28
CA ILE A 102 3.09 -6.56 -1.91
C ILE A 102 2.25 -5.41 -2.48
N ILE A 103 1.14 -5.75 -3.14
CA ILE A 103 0.21 -4.75 -3.71
C ILE A 103 -0.44 -3.92 -2.60
N LEU A 104 -1.05 -4.58 -1.60
CA LEU A 104 -1.76 -3.90 -0.50
C LEU A 104 -0.84 -2.97 0.28
N ASP A 105 0.35 -3.46 0.66
CA ASP A 105 1.35 -2.69 1.39
C ASP A 105 1.79 -1.46 0.59
N SER A 106 2.01 -1.62 -0.73
CA SER A 106 2.41 -0.52 -1.61
C SER A 106 1.32 0.55 -1.70
N LEU A 107 0.05 0.14 -1.86
CA LEU A 107 -1.09 1.07 -1.90
C LEU A 107 -1.22 1.84 -0.57
N TYR A 108 -1.04 1.16 0.55
CA TYR A 108 -1.04 1.78 1.87
C TYR A 108 0.03 2.87 2.00
N PHE A 109 1.28 2.57 1.61
CA PHE A 109 2.37 3.56 1.66
C PHE A 109 2.09 4.76 0.75
N ILE A 110 1.60 4.52 -0.48
CA ILE A 110 1.25 5.60 -1.39
C ILE A 110 0.19 6.49 -0.76
N LEU A 111 -0.89 5.93 -0.21
CA LEU A 111 -1.97 6.71 0.41
C LEU A 111 -1.50 7.47 1.65
N LYS A 112 -0.79 6.81 2.56
CA LYS A 112 -0.39 7.39 3.85
C LYS A 112 0.58 8.56 3.71
N TYR A 113 1.49 8.47 2.75
CA TYR A 113 2.56 9.44 2.58
C TYR A 113 2.32 10.41 1.41
N ALA A 114 1.20 10.27 0.66
CA ALA A 114 0.85 11.14 -0.45
C ALA A 114 0.87 12.65 -0.13
N GLU A 115 0.44 13.01 1.08
CA GLU A 115 0.31 14.40 1.53
C GLU A 115 1.52 14.88 2.37
N SER A 116 2.60 14.10 2.42
CA SER A 116 3.82 14.52 3.12
C SER A 116 4.58 15.59 2.33
N SER A 117 5.56 16.25 2.97
CA SER A 117 6.36 17.28 2.29
C SER A 117 7.26 16.70 1.19
N GLN A 118 7.65 15.43 1.32
CA GLN A 118 8.44 14.68 0.34
C GLN A 118 7.83 13.28 0.17
N PRO A 119 6.70 13.15 -0.58
CA PRO A 119 5.88 11.94 -0.58
C PRO A 119 6.64 10.67 -0.96
N LEU A 120 7.51 10.75 -1.96
CA LEU A 120 8.29 9.60 -2.42
C LEU A 120 9.34 9.21 -1.37
N GLU A 121 10.13 10.16 -0.90
CA GLU A 121 11.21 9.91 0.05
C GLU A 121 10.67 9.35 1.37
N ASP A 122 9.57 9.92 1.88
CA ASP A 122 8.95 9.49 3.13
C ASP A 122 8.33 8.09 2.99
N ALA A 123 7.63 7.82 1.89
CA ALA A 123 7.08 6.48 1.61
C ALA A 123 8.18 5.41 1.50
N LEU A 124 9.28 5.72 0.82
CA LEU A 124 10.41 4.79 0.67
C LEU A 124 11.18 4.59 1.97
N PHE A 125 11.32 5.63 2.78
CA PHE A 125 11.92 5.53 4.09
C PHE A 125 11.10 4.61 5.00
N ALA A 126 9.78 4.81 5.04
CA ALA A 126 8.88 3.96 5.80
C ALA A 126 8.90 2.50 5.30
N ASN A 127 8.84 2.27 3.99
CA ASN A 127 8.92 0.94 3.38
C ASN A 127 10.20 0.18 3.76
N LYS A 128 11.34 0.86 3.83
CA LYS A 128 12.62 0.25 4.23
C LYS A 128 12.72 -0.08 5.72
N SER A 129 11.90 0.56 6.55
CA SER A 129 11.89 0.33 8.00
C SER A 129 11.09 -0.90 8.43
N ILE A 130 10.40 -1.57 7.51
CA ILE A 130 9.50 -2.68 7.77
C ILE A 130 9.97 -3.94 7.05
N CYS A 131 9.72 -5.09 7.67
CA CYS A 131 9.99 -6.42 7.13
C CYS A 131 9.17 -6.75 5.85
N GLY A 132 9.52 -7.87 5.21
CA GLY A 132 8.93 -8.32 3.94
C GLY A 132 9.65 -7.77 2.71
N ASP A 133 8.99 -7.88 1.55
CA ASP A 133 9.58 -7.58 0.24
C ASP A 133 9.58 -6.07 -0.08
N HIS A 134 10.46 -5.34 0.59
CA HIS A 134 10.61 -3.89 0.41
C HIS A 134 11.08 -3.51 -1.00
N GLU A 135 11.83 -4.37 -1.70
CA GLU A 135 12.32 -4.10 -3.06
C GLU A 135 11.15 -4.04 -4.05
N ARG A 136 10.24 -5.02 -4.00
CA ARG A 136 9.09 -5.04 -4.90
C ARG A 136 8.07 -3.96 -4.55
N ARG A 137 7.87 -3.67 -3.26
CA ARG A 137 7.05 -2.53 -2.83
C ARG A 137 7.61 -1.20 -3.33
N GLU A 138 8.93 -1.00 -3.25
CA GLU A 138 9.58 0.21 -3.75
C GLU A 138 9.31 0.44 -5.24
N VAL A 139 9.32 -0.62 -6.06
CA VAL A 139 8.98 -0.53 -7.50
C VAL A 139 7.57 0.01 -7.71
N LEU A 140 6.59 -0.49 -6.97
CA LEU A 140 5.19 -0.05 -7.08
C LEU A 140 4.99 1.37 -6.53
N ILE A 141 5.59 1.71 -5.39
CA ILE A 141 5.53 3.05 -4.79
C ILE A 141 6.08 4.10 -5.78
N ARG A 142 7.23 3.82 -6.41
CA ARG A 142 7.86 4.72 -7.38
C ARG A 142 6.98 4.98 -8.60
N LYS A 143 6.18 4.01 -9.05
CA LYS A 143 5.32 4.16 -10.24
C LYS A 143 4.29 5.28 -10.12
N VAL A 144 3.92 5.68 -8.91
CA VAL A 144 2.93 6.76 -8.73
C VAL A 144 3.60 8.13 -8.56
N PHE A 145 4.66 8.20 -7.76
CA PHE A 145 5.30 9.49 -7.44
C PHE A 145 6.25 9.99 -8.55
N VAL A 146 6.97 9.10 -9.23
CA VAL A 146 7.88 9.44 -10.36
C VAL A 146 7.08 9.47 -11.64
#